data_AF-A0A937YKJ5-F1
#
_entry.id   AF-A0A937YKJ5-F1
#
_cell.length_a   1.000
_cell.length_b   1.000
_cell.length_c   1.000
_cell.angle_alpha   90.00
_cell.angle_beta   90.00
_cell.angle_gamma   90.00
#
_symmetry.space_group_name_H-M   'P 1'
#
loop_
_entity.id
_entity.type
_entity.pdbx_description
1 polymer ?
#
loop_
_entity_poly.entity_id
_entity_poly.type
_entity_poly.pdbx_seq_one_letter_code
_entity_poly.pdbx_strand_id
1 'polypeptide(L)'
;MPAISSPPTTSFCRSAAALGEAGEAERCFREAYDAAERQGAFGWRLRAALDLGEHLRSRNRLKDGVGIVMTALRAIEGGASTRDVRSAQAFLSAADMPILPSA
;
A
#
# COMPACT_ATOMS: atom_id res chain seq x y z
N MET A 1 21.32 23.02 0.27
CA MET A 1 19.90 22.69 0.02
C MET A 1 19.87 21.25 -0.47
N PRO A 2 19.45 20.23 0.30
CA PRO A 2 19.42 18.86 -0.22
C PRO A 2 18.16 18.66 -1.07
N ALA A 3 18.33 17.91 -2.15
CA ALA A 3 17.29 17.57 -3.09
C ALA A 3 16.05 17.01 -2.36
N ILE A 4 14.90 17.65 -2.58
CA ILE A 4 13.58 17.04 -2.43
C ILE A 4 13.53 15.87 -3.43
N SER A 5 14.12 14.75 -3.02
CA SER A 5 14.02 13.48 -3.72
C SER A 5 12.55 13.13 -3.67
N SER A 6 11.84 13.44 -4.76
CA SER A 6 10.44 13.06 -4.93
C SER A 6 10.33 11.58 -4.61
N PRO A 7 9.34 11.14 -3.80
CA PRO A 7 9.12 9.72 -3.58
C PRO A 7 9.11 9.01 -4.94
N PRO A 8 9.73 7.82 -5.09
CA PRO A 8 9.56 7.05 -6.31
C PRO A 8 8.06 6.94 -6.56
N THR A 9 7.62 7.47 -7.69
CA THR A 9 6.20 7.50 -8.02
C THR A 9 5.76 6.04 -8.05
N THR A 10 4.64 5.69 -7.41
CA THR A 10 4.15 4.30 -7.38
C THR A 10 4.04 3.66 -8.76
N SER A 11 3.96 4.49 -9.82
CA SER A 11 4.10 4.08 -11.23
C SER A 11 5.39 3.31 -11.54
N PHE A 12 6.55 3.71 -11.01
CA PHE A 12 7.83 3.03 -11.23
C PHE A 12 7.87 1.67 -10.53
N CYS A 13 7.41 1.61 -9.27
CA CYS A 13 7.33 0.35 -8.52
C CYS A 13 6.36 -0.65 -9.18
N ARG A 14 5.29 -0.15 -9.80
CA ARG A 14 4.32 -0.98 -10.54
C ARG A 14 4.92 -1.58 -11.81
N SER A 15 5.79 -0.84 -12.50
CA SER A 15 6.55 -1.35 -13.65
C SER A 15 7.53 -2.45 -13.24
N ALA A 16 8.25 -2.29 -12.12
CA ALA A 16 9.12 -3.34 -11.59
C ALA A 16 8.35 -4.60 -11.19
N ALA A 17 7.15 -4.45 -10.61
CA ALA A 17 6.26 -5.57 -10.31
C ALA A 17 5.82 -6.31 -11.59
N ALA A 18 5.53 -5.58 -12.68
CA ALA A 18 5.13 -6.16 -13.96
C ALA A 18 6.28 -6.92 -14.66
N LEU A 19 7.53 -6.55 -14.41
CA LEU A 19 8.73 -7.23 -14.96
C LEU A 19 9.10 -8.52 -14.20
N GLY A 20 8.35 -8.88 -13.15
CA GLY A 20 8.57 -10.12 -12.39
C GLY A 20 9.66 -10.02 -11.32
N GLU A 21 10.26 -8.85 -11.13
CA GLU A 21 11.24 -8.58 -10.06
C GLU A 21 10.53 -8.33 -8.73
N ALA A 22 9.89 -9.36 -8.21
CA ALA A 22 9.01 -9.24 -7.04
C ALA A 22 9.72 -8.67 -5.80
N GLY A 23 11.03 -8.91 -5.64
CA GLY A 23 11.85 -8.35 -4.56
C GLY A 23 12.12 -6.87 -4.72
N GLU A 24 12.48 -6.42 -5.93
CA GLU A 24 12.70 -5.00 -6.24
C GLU A 24 11.39 -4.19 -6.16
N ALA A 25 10.27 -4.78 -6.59
CA ALA A 25 8.96 -4.18 -6.44
C ALA A 25 8.58 -3.97 -4.96
N GLU A 26 8.72 -5.01 -4.12
CA GLU A 26 8.43 -4.90 -2.68
C GLU A 26 9.33 -3.85 -2.01
N ARG A 27 10.62 -3.84 -2.35
CA ARG A 27 11.57 -2.85 -1.86
C ARG A 27 11.17 -1.43 -2.27
N CYS A 28 10.84 -1.22 -3.55
CA CYS A 28 10.41 0.07 -4.07
C CYS A 28 9.15 0.59 -3.38
N PHE A 29 8.15 -0.26 -3.17
CA PHE A 29 6.93 0.14 -2.45
C PHE A 29 7.20 0.48 -0.98
N ARG A 30 8.13 -0.22 -0.34
CA ARG A 30 8.51 0.06 1.06
C ARG A 30 9.30 1.36 1.18
N GLU A 31 10.22 1.63 0.26
CA GLU A 31 10.92 2.92 0.18
C GLU A 31 9.95 4.09 -0.07
N ALA A 32 8.95 3.91 -0.94
CA ALA A 32 7.90 4.90 -1.17
C ALA A 32 7.04 5.15 0.08
N TYR A 33 6.70 4.09 0.82
CA TYR A 33 5.95 4.16 2.07
C TYR A 33 6.72 4.93 3.14
N ASP A 34 7.99 4.59 3.36
CA ASP A 34 8.85 5.24 4.36
C ASP A 34 9.12 6.70 4.01
N ALA A 35 9.27 7.01 2.72
CA ALA A 35 9.40 8.39 2.25
C ALA A 35 8.14 9.21 2.50
N ALA A 36 6.95 8.63 2.27
CA ALA A 36 5.67 9.30 2.51
C ALA A 36 5.38 9.48 4.01
N GLU A 37 5.76 8.51 4.85
CA GLU A 37 5.69 8.63 6.30
C GLU A 37 6.56 9.78 6.81
N ARG A 38 7.83 9.87 6.40
CA ARG A 38 8.73 10.95 6.80
C ARG A 38 8.25 12.34 6.37
N GLN A 39 7.49 12.42 5.29
CA GLN A 39 6.95 13.68 4.77
C GLN A 39 5.57 14.05 5.34
N GLY A 40 4.96 13.18 6.16
CA GLY A 40 3.57 13.37 6.61
C GLY A 40 2.56 13.35 5.46
N ALA A 41 2.92 12.75 4.32
CA ALA A 41 2.09 12.72 3.12
C ALA A 41 1.12 11.53 3.19
N PHE A 42 0.12 11.61 4.07
CA PHE A 42 -0.80 10.51 4.39
C PHE A 42 -1.48 9.88 3.16
N GLY A 43 -1.90 10.67 2.18
CA GLY A 43 -2.51 10.15 0.95
C GLY A 43 -1.54 9.32 0.09
N TRP A 44 -0.25 9.68 0.09
CA TRP A 44 0.78 8.95 -0.66
C TRP A 44 1.19 7.68 0.08
N ARG A 45 1.28 7.74 1.42
CA ARG A 45 1.54 6.60 2.29
C ARG A 45 0.49 5.52 2.11
N LEU A 46 -0.79 5.90 2.10
CA LEU A 46 -1.89 4.94 1.97
C LEU A 46 -1.94 4.31 0.57
N ARG A 47 -1.63 5.08 -0.48
CA ARG A 47 -1.54 4.57 -1.85
C ARG A 47 -0.39 3.56 -2.01
N ALA A 48 0.78 3.86 -1.43
CA ALA A 48 1.90 2.92 -1.43
C ALA A 48 1.57 1.63 -0.65
N ALA A 49 0.89 1.75 0.49
CA ALA A 49 0.44 0.60 1.28
C ALA A 49 -0.56 -0.29 0.51
N LEU A 50 -1.49 0.30 -0.23
CA LEU A 50 -2.45 -0.42 -1.07
C LEU A 50 -1.77 -1.17 -2.22
N ASP A 51 -0.88 -0.49 -2.95
CA ASP A 51 -0.14 -1.11 -4.05
C ASP A 51 0.75 -2.26 -3.54
N LEU A 52 1.37 -2.10 -2.36
CA LEU A 52 2.12 -3.16 -1.68
C LEU A 52 1.21 -4.32 -1.22
N GLY A 53 0.04 -4.00 -0.69
CA GLY A 53 -0.96 -4.99 -0.27
C GLY A 53 -1.42 -5.86 -1.44
N GLU A 54 -1.71 -5.26 -2.59
CA GLU A 54 -2.07 -5.97 -3.82
C GLU A 54 -0.92 -6.83 -4.37
N HIS A 55 0.32 -6.30 -4.35
CA HIS A 55 1.49 -7.06 -4.73
C HIS A 55 1.66 -8.31 -3.85
N LEU A 56 1.55 -8.14 -2.53
CA LEU A 56 1.63 -9.25 -1.57
C LEU A 56 0.48 -10.25 -1.72
N ARG A 57 -0.75 -9.78 -2.01
CA ARG A 57 -1.89 -10.65 -2.31
C ARG A 57 -1.62 -11.53 -3.54
N SER A 58 -1.08 -10.97 -4.62
CA SER A 58 -0.73 -11.74 -5.82
C SER A 58 0.36 -12.80 -5.57
N ARG A 59 1.13 -12.63 -4.48
CA ARG A 59 2.19 -13.53 -4.02
C ARG A 59 1.74 -14.46 -2.89
N ASN A 60 0.43 -14.58 -2.66
CA ASN A 60 -0.16 -15.42 -1.61
C ASN A 60 0.23 -15.00 -0.17
N ARG A 61 0.70 -13.76 0.03
CA ARG A 61 1.09 -13.15 1.31
C ARG A 61 0.05 -12.13 1.78
N LEU A 62 -1.24 -12.48 1.65
CA LEU A 62 -2.36 -11.58 1.97
C LEU A 62 -2.29 -11.03 3.40
N LYS A 63 -1.91 -11.84 4.39
CA LYS A 63 -1.79 -11.43 5.80
C LYS A 63 -0.78 -10.28 5.98
N ASP A 64 0.35 -10.34 5.28
CA ASP A 64 1.38 -9.30 5.32
C ASP A 64 0.83 -8.00 4.71
N GLY A 65 0.12 -8.12 3.59
CA GLY A 65 -0.53 -6.98 2.93
C GLY A 65 -1.59 -6.31 3.81
N VAL A 66 -2.42 -7.10 4.49
CA VAL A 66 -3.43 -6.61 5.46
C VAL A 66 -2.76 -5.85 6.60
N GLY A 67 -1.71 -6.39 7.20
CA GLY A 67 -1.00 -5.74 8.31
C GLY A 67 -0.46 -4.36 7.92
N ILE A 68 0.11 -4.24 6.72
CA ILE A 68 0.65 -2.98 6.20
C ILE A 68 -0.48 -1.96 5.95
N VAL A 69 -1.56 -2.36 5.27
CA VAL A 69 -2.70 -1.46 4.97
C VAL A 69 -3.41 -1.01 6.25
N MET A 70 -3.63 -1.91 7.21
CA MET A 70 -4.22 -1.55 8.52
C MET A 70 -3.37 -0.53 9.27
N THR A 71 -2.05 -0.71 9.27
CA THR A 71 -1.12 0.21 9.97
C THR A 71 -1.14 1.59 9.32
N ALA A 72 -1.10 1.64 7.98
CA ALA A 72 -1.20 2.87 7.22
C ALA A 72 -2.53 3.61 7.46
N LEU A 73 -3.63 2.86 7.52
CA LEU A 73 -4.97 3.40 7.75
C LEU A 73 -5.13 3.97 9.17
N ARG A 74 -4.59 3.29 10.20
CA ARG A 74 -4.62 3.78 11.59
C ARG A 74 -3.82 5.06 11.79
N ALA A 75 -2.76 5.26 11.01
CA ALA A 75 -1.94 6.48 11.08
C ALA A 75 -2.67 7.73 10.56
N ILE A 76 -3.83 7.58 9.90
CA ILE A 76 -4.66 8.69 9.45
C ILE A 76 -5.60 9.08 10.61
N GLU A 77 -5.08 9.89 11.53
CA GLU A 77 -5.90 10.50 12.57
C GLU A 77 -6.92 11.46 11.95
N GLY A 78 -8.20 11.35 12.35
CA GLY A 78 -9.24 12.31 11.96
C GLY A 78 -10.18 11.89 10.81
N GLY A 79 -10.16 10.62 10.37
CA GLY A 79 -11.26 10.09 9.56
C GLY A 79 -11.41 10.74 8.17
N ALA A 80 -10.31 11.17 7.57
CA ALA A 80 -10.33 11.73 6.22
C ALA A 80 -10.90 10.70 5.23
N SER A 81 -12.16 10.86 4.81
CA SER A 81 -12.85 9.99 3.83
C SER A 81 -12.39 10.26 2.40
N THR A 82 -11.08 10.25 2.21
CA THR A 82 -10.44 10.37 0.90
C THR A 82 -10.64 9.09 0.10
N ARG A 83 -10.50 9.18 -1.24
CA ARG A 83 -10.62 8.03 -2.14
C ARG A 83 -9.72 6.88 -1.68
N ASP A 84 -8.50 7.20 -1.25
CA ASP A 84 -7.51 6.20 -0.83
C ASP A 84 -7.94 5.50 0.48
N VAL A 85 -8.60 6.20 1.42
CA VAL A 85 -9.16 5.58 2.65
C VAL A 85 -10.27 4.60 2.35
N ARG A 86 -11.18 4.94 1.43
CA ARG A 86 -12.21 4.00 0.97
C ARG A 86 -11.59 2.78 0.29
N SER A 87 -10.56 2.97 -0.52
CA SER A 87 -9.83 1.86 -1.15
C SER A 87 -9.14 0.96 -0.13
N ALA A 88 -8.53 1.53 0.93
CA ALA A 88 -7.92 0.77 2.02
C ALA A 88 -8.95 -0.06 2.78
N GLN A 89 -10.10 0.52 3.12
CA GLN A 89 -11.20 -0.20 3.76
C GLN A 89 -11.73 -1.32 2.87
N ALA A 90 -11.94 -1.07 1.58
CA ALA A 90 -12.39 -2.09 0.63
C ALA A 90 -11.38 -3.24 0.49
N PHE A 91 -10.08 -2.95 0.46
CA PHE A 91 -9.03 -3.97 0.46
C PHE A 91 -9.07 -4.82 1.72
N LEU A 92 -9.19 -4.20 2.89
CA LEU A 92 -9.29 -4.92 4.17
C LEU A 92 -10.55 -5.77 4.25
N SER A 93 -11.70 -5.28 3.80
CA SER A 93 -12.94 -6.06 3.73
C SER A 93 -12.85 -7.24 2.75
N ALA A 94 -12.18 -7.06 1.61
CA ALA A 94 -11.94 -8.13 0.65
C ALA A 94 -10.95 -9.19 1.19
N ALA A 95 -10.01 -8.77 2.04
CA ALA A 95 -9.00 -9.65 2.64
C ALA A 95 -9.48 -10.38 3.90
N ASP A 96 -10.39 -9.76 4.66
CA ASP A 96 -11.07 -10.34 5.81
C ASP A 96 -12.20 -11.31 5.41
N MET A 97 -12.52 -11.40 4.11
CA MET A 97 -13.38 -12.46 3.59
C MET A 97 -12.56 -13.76 3.45
N PRO A 98 -12.69 -14.75 4.36
CA PRO A 98 -12.33 -16.11 4.01
C PRO A 98 -13.29 -16.57 2.91
N ILE A 99 -12.76 -17.13 1.83
CA ILE A 99 -13.44 -18.08 0.93
C ILE A 99 -14.86 -18.52 1.40
N LEU A 100 -15.89 -18.00 0.73
CA LEU A 100 -17.37 -18.12 0.92
C LEU A 100 -17.92 -19.58 0.93
N PRO A 101 -19.16 -19.90 1.43
CA PRO A 101 -20.36 -19.88 0.56
C PRO A 101 -21.76 -19.60 1.22
N SER A 102 -22.69 -19.11 0.38
CA SER A 102 -24.17 -19.18 0.36
C SER A 102 -25.01 -19.12 1.66
N ALA A 103 -25.90 -18.11 1.72
CA ALA A 103 -27.33 -18.27 2.01
C ALA A 103 -28.12 -17.13 1.34
#